data_AF-A0A929ZGB5-F1
#
_entry.id   AF-A0A929ZGB5-F1
#
_cell.length_a   1.000
_cell.length_b   1.000
_cell.length_c   1.000
_cell.angle_alpha   90.00
_cell.angle_beta   90.00
_cell.angle_gamma   90.00
#
_symmetry.space_group_name_H-M   'P 1'
#
loop_
_entity.id
_entity.type
_entity.pdbx_description
1 polymer ?
#
loop_
_entity_poly.entity_id
_entity_poly.type
_entity_poly.pdbx_seq_one_letter_code
_entity_poly.pdbx_strand_id
1 'polypeptide(L)'
;GFGTADCIVISEDTLHIIDLKYGKGIKVEAEGNPQLRLYALGALAEFGVLYDVKHVKMTIFQPRLNHYSTAEMERADLEAWAAAEVVPAAQAADSGNGEFKPGEHCRWCRAKAICRARAEGNLALAQLEFKKAPELAPEEIAEILEKGKDLAAWVKDLEEWASAQLKAGEAVPGLKLVAGRGRRTFSDPEAAATTATLAGFDAFEQKPRSLSALEKAMGKKKFSEILGCFVTKTTGEPQLVAASDPRQAWNPVTPESEFTKEN
;
A
#
# COMPACT_ATOMS: atom_id res chain seq x y z
N GLY A 1 -8.99 -27.10 7.11
CA GLY A 1 -8.55 -25.80 7.69
C GLY A 1 -9.49 -25.41 8.83
N PHE A 2 -9.18 -24.33 9.56
CA PHE A 2 -10.02 -23.79 10.64
C PHE A 2 -10.34 -22.32 10.34
N GLY A 3 -11.55 -21.89 10.66
CA GLY A 3 -12.03 -20.51 10.50
C GLY A 3 -13.15 -20.23 11.48
N THR A 4 -13.43 -18.95 11.72
CA THR A 4 -14.47 -18.52 12.66
C THR A 4 -15.26 -17.39 12.01
N ALA A 5 -16.57 -17.57 11.89
CA ALA A 5 -17.47 -16.49 11.48
C ALA A 5 -17.75 -15.58 12.68
N ASP A 6 -17.83 -14.26 12.44
CA ASP A 6 -18.10 -13.29 13.51
C ASP A 6 -19.55 -13.36 13.99
N CYS A 7 -20.49 -13.56 13.06
CA CYS A 7 -21.90 -13.70 13.37
C CYS A 7 -22.59 -14.61 12.34
N ILE A 8 -23.43 -15.51 12.85
CA ILE A 8 -24.26 -16.43 12.08
C ILE A 8 -25.69 -16.24 12.55
N VAL A 9 -26.60 -16.01 11.61
CA VAL A 9 -28.04 -15.93 11.85
C VAL A 9 -28.72 -16.94 10.94
N ILE A 10 -29.60 -17.77 11.48
CA ILE A 10 -30.43 -18.68 10.69
C ILE A 10 -31.88 -18.30 10.95
N SER A 11 -32.61 -18.02 9.88
CA SER A 11 -34.03 -17.66 9.93
C SER A 11 -34.74 -18.37 8.79
N GLU A 12 -35.75 -19.17 9.13
CA GLU A 12 -36.52 -19.96 8.17
C GLU A 12 -35.60 -20.82 7.27
N ASP A 13 -35.57 -20.57 5.97
CA ASP A 13 -34.75 -21.27 4.99
C ASP A 13 -33.45 -20.51 4.63
N THR A 14 -33.11 -19.45 5.37
CA THR A 14 -31.99 -18.57 5.06
C THR A 14 -30.91 -18.62 6.13
N LEU A 15 -29.68 -18.93 5.70
CA LEU A 15 -28.45 -18.80 6.49
C LEU A 15 -27.80 -17.45 6.18
N HIS A 16 -27.56 -16.63 7.18
CA HIS A 16 -26.92 -15.32 7.03
C HIS A 16 -25.59 -15.27 7.80
N ILE A 17 -24.50 -15.11 7.05
CA ILE A 17 -23.17 -14.84 7.59
C ILE A 17 -22.91 -13.34 7.58
N ILE A 18 -22.46 -12.80 8.72
CA ILE A 18 -22.04 -11.41 8.83
C ILE A 18 -20.61 -11.39 9.35
N ASP A 19 -19.71 -10.76 8.59
CA ASP A 19 -18.29 -10.62 8.91
C ASP A 19 -17.93 -9.14 9.10
N LEU A 20 -17.30 -8.84 10.22
CA LEU A 20 -16.87 -7.51 10.62
C LEU A 20 -15.44 -7.26 10.12
N LYS A 21 -15.28 -6.32 9.18
CA LYS A 21 -13.95 -5.83 8.78
C LYS A 21 -13.69 -4.44 9.34
N TYR A 22 -12.67 -4.34 10.20
CA TYR A 22 -12.28 -3.09 10.87
C TYR A 22 -11.14 -2.31 10.20
N GLY A 23 -10.68 -2.76 9.02
CA GLY A 23 -9.64 -2.08 8.23
C GLY A 23 -10.06 -0.67 7.78
N LYS A 24 -9.08 0.24 7.62
CA LYS A 24 -9.32 1.67 7.30
C LYS A 24 -8.98 2.08 5.87
N GLY A 25 -8.53 1.16 5.02
CA GLY A 25 -7.94 1.52 3.72
C GLY A 25 -8.34 0.66 2.52
N ILE A 26 -8.98 -0.49 2.73
CA ILE A 26 -9.40 -1.37 1.64
C ILE A 26 -10.87 -1.71 1.84
N LYS A 27 -11.67 -1.40 0.82
CA LYS A 27 -13.07 -1.79 0.72
C LYS A 27 -13.13 -3.28 0.37
N VAL A 28 -13.96 -4.05 1.07
CA VAL A 28 -14.14 -5.48 0.86
C VAL A 28 -15.59 -5.73 0.48
N GLU A 29 -15.80 -6.34 -0.69
CA GLU A 29 -17.14 -6.67 -1.19
C GLU A 29 -17.58 -8.07 -0.73
N ALA A 30 -18.89 -8.26 -0.58
CA ALA A 30 -19.47 -9.56 -0.30
C ALA A 30 -19.63 -10.41 -1.57
N GLU A 31 -19.87 -9.77 -2.72
CA GLU A 31 -20.03 -10.43 -4.00
C GLU A 31 -18.79 -11.25 -4.36
N GLY A 32 -18.98 -12.52 -4.71
CA GLY A 32 -17.88 -13.42 -5.07
C GLY A 32 -16.86 -13.71 -3.95
N ASN A 33 -17.12 -13.32 -2.70
CA ASN A 33 -16.11 -13.38 -1.64
C ASN A 33 -15.87 -14.82 -1.13
N PRO A 34 -14.70 -15.43 -1.39
CA PRO A 34 -14.47 -16.83 -1.02
C PRO A 34 -14.44 -17.06 0.49
N GLN A 35 -14.06 -16.06 1.29
CA GLN A 35 -14.02 -16.18 2.75
C GLN A 35 -15.43 -16.36 3.33
N LEU A 36 -16.38 -15.52 2.90
CA LEU A 36 -17.77 -15.62 3.36
C LEU A 36 -18.41 -16.94 2.92
N ARG A 37 -18.13 -17.37 1.69
CA ARG A 37 -18.62 -18.66 1.17
C ARG A 37 -18.08 -19.83 1.99
N LEU A 38 -16.80 -19.82 2.38
CA LEU A 38 -16.23 -20.84 3.25
C LEU A 38 -16.86 -20.83 4.65
N TYR A 39 -17.17 -19.66 5.20
CA TYR A 39 -17.90 -19.56 6.47
C TYR A 39 -19.32 -20.10 6.35
N ALA A 40 -20.02 -19.80 5.26
CA ALA A 40 -21.35 -20.34 4.99
C ALA A 40 -21.31 -21.88 4.88
N LEU A 41 -20.32 -22.45 4.18
CA LEU A 41 -20.12 -23.90 4.11
C LEU A 41 -19.86 -24.51 5.49
N GLY A 42 -19.03 -23.87 6.32
CA GLY A 42 -18.77 -24.31 7.69
C GLY A 42 -20.05 -24.28 8.55
N ALA A 43 -20.84 -23.21 8.43
CA ALA A 43 -22.11 -23.10 9.13
C ALA A 43 -23.17 -24.11 8.64
N LEU A 44 -23.21 -24.41 7.33
CA LEU A 44 -24.06 -25.47 6.78
C LEU A 44 -23.63 -26.86 7.27
N ALA A 45 -22.33 -27.11 7.40
CA ALA A 45 -21.84 -28.38 7.94
C ALA A 45 -22.25 -28.58 9.42
N GLU A 46 -22.24 -27.51 10.21
CA GLU A 46 -22.61 -27.56 11.63
C GLU A 46 -24.13 -27.56 11.86
N PHE A 47 -24.86 -26.68 11.17
CA PHE A 47 -26.27 -26.40 11.44
C PHE A 47 -27.23 -26.87 10.35
N GLY A 48 -26.76 -27.19 9.15
CA GLY A 48 -27.61 -27.51 7.99
C GLY A 48 -28.38 -28.84 8.10
N VAL A 49 -28.07 -29.67 9.09
CA VAL A 49 -28.88 -30.85 9.45
C VAL A 49 -30.10 -30.46 10.29
N LEU A 50 -30.02 -29.35 11.04
CA LEU A 50 -31.08 -28.87 11.93
C LEU A 50 -32.08 -27.96 11.21
N TYR A 51 -31.67 -27.31 10.12
CA TYR A 51 -32.45 -26.32 9.39
C TYR A 51 -32.47 -26.63 7.89
N ASP A 52 -33.64 -26.52 7.26
CA ASP A 52 -33.82 -26.67 5.81
C ASP A 52 -33.36 -25.39 5.07
N VAL A 53 -32.07 -25.10 5.15
CA VAL A 53 -31.48 -23.92 4.51
C VAL A 53 -31.46 -24.10 2.99
N LYS A 54 -32.05 -23.14 2.28
CA LYS A 54 -32.09 -23.04 0.81
C LYS A 54 -31.30 -21.83 0.31
N HIS A 55 -31.37 -20.72 1.04
CA HIS A 55 -30.71 -19.47 0.65
C HIS A 55 -29.56 -19.15 1.59
N VAL A 56 -28.47 -18.60 1.03
CA VAL A 56 -27.32 -18.13 1.78
C VAL A 56 -27.13 -16.65 1.53
N LYS A 57 -27.17 -15.88 2.61
CA LYS A 57 -26.90 -14.45 2.65
C LYS A 57 -25.55 -14.20 3.30
N MET A 58 -24.77 -13.29 2.73
CA MET A 58 -23.40 -13.02 3.15
C MET A 58 -23.19 -11.51 3.18
N THR A 59 -22.82 -10.96 4.35
CA THR A 59 -22.63 -9.53 4.53
C THR A 59 -21.23 -9.22 5.05
N ILE A 60 -20.56 -8.30 4.37
CA ILE A 60 -19.42 -7.56 4.92
C ILE A 60 -19.93 -6.29 5.60
N PHE A 61 -19.54 -6.09 6.85
CA PHE A 61 -19.79 -4.85 7.58
C PHE A 61 -18.47 -4.11 7.89
N GLN A 62 -18.29 -2.91 7.33
CA GLN A 62 -17.11 -2.07 7.53
C GLN A 62 -17.49 -0.69 8.12
N PRO A 63 -17.74 -0.59 9.43
CA PRO A 63 -18.28 0.65 10.03
C PRO A 63 -17.35 1.86 9.86
N ARG A 64 -16.02 1.63 9.86
CA ARG A 64 -15.02 2.70 9.71
C ARG A 64 -14.96 3.32 8.32
N LEU A 65 -15.54 2.66 7.31
CA LEU A 65 -15.65 3.17 5.94
C LEU A 65 -17.10 3.54 5.60
N ASN A 66 -18.02 3.49 6.58
CA ASN A 66 -19.47 3.57 6.36
C ASN A 66 -19.93 2.68 5.21
N HIS A 67 -19.39 1.46 5.14
CA HIS A 67 -19.59 0.54 4.02
C HIS A 67 -20.22 -0.76 4.51
N TYR A 68 -21.26 -1.20 3.80
CA TYR A 68 -21.92 -2.49 3.95
C TYR A 68 -22.13 -3.07 2.55
N SER A 69 -21.81 -4.35 2.38
CA SER A 69 -21.98 -5.07 1.11
C SER A 69 -22.62 -6.41 1.43
N THR A 70 -23.63 -6.79 0.67
CA THR A 70 -24.37 -8.04 0.89
C THR A 70 -24.56 -8.75 -0.44
N ALA A 71 -24.29 -10.05 -0.44
CA ALA A 71 -24.52 -10.95 -1.55
C ALA A 71 -25.41 -12.10 -1.10
N GLU A 72 -26.20 -12.63 -2.03
CA GLU A 72 -27.12 -13.74 -1.81
C GLU A 72 -26.90 -14.79 -2.89
N MET A 73 -27.02 -16.06 -2.53
CA MET A 73 -26.94 -17.17 -3.47
C MET A 73 -27.71 -18.39 -2.95
N GLU A 74 -28.05 -19.29 -3.86
CA GLU A 74 -28.63 -20.58 -3.49
C GLU A 74 -27.59 -21.46 -2.80
N ARG A 75 -28.05 -22.26 -1.83
CA ARG A 75 -27.24 -23.30 -1.18
C ARG A 75 -26.64 -24.25 -2.21
N ALA A 76 -27.43 -24.64 -3.22
CA ALA A 76 -26.99 -25.56 -4.26
C ALA A 76 -25.78 -25.00 -5.03
N ASP A 77 -25.78 -23.71 -5.36
CA ASP A 77 -24.67 -23.06 -6.06
C ASP A 77 -23.42 -22.97 -5.17
N LEU A 78 -23.61 -22.76 -3.87
CA LEU A 78 -22.52 -22.72 -2.90
C LEU A 78 -21.84 -24.10 -2.76
N GLU A 79 -22.64 -25.16 -2.65
CA GLU A 79 -22.15 -26.55 -2.59
C GLU A 79 -21.49 -26.97 -3.92
N ALA A 80 -22.04 -26.54 -5.06
CA ALA A 80 -21.43 -26.78 -6.37
C ALA A 80 -20.06 -26.10 -6.50
N TRP A 81 -19.94 -24.83 -6.07
CA TRP A 81 -18.67 -24.12 -6.01
C TRP A 81 -17.66 -24.83 -5.08
N ALA A 82 -18.12 -25.31 -3.92
CA ALA A 82 -17.27 -26.05 -2.99
C ALA A 82 -16.70 -27.33 -3.64
N ALA A 83 -17.54 -28.10 -4.32
CA ALA A 83 -17.15 -29.33 -5.00
C ALA A 83 -16.19 -29.07 -6.17
N ALA A 84 -16.44 -28.01 -6.96
CA ALA A 84 -15.67 -27.71 -8.16
C ALA A 84 -14.30 -27.05 -7.87
N GLU A 85 -14.22 -26.19 -6.85
CA GLU A 85 -13.03 -25.36 -6.61
C GLU A 85 -12.37 -25.64 -5.25
N VAL A 86 -13.14 -25.65 -4.17
CA VAL A 86 -12.60 -25.71 -2.82
C VAL A 86 -12.02 -27.08 -2.49
N VAL A 87 -12.77 -28.15 -2.78
CA VAL A 87 -12.34 -29.52 -2.48
C VAL A 87 -11.07 -29.90 -3.26
N PRO A 88 -10.96 -29.68 -4.58
CA PRO A 88 -9.73 -29.96 -5.31
C PRO A 88 -8.54 -29.13 -4.82
N ALA A 89 -8.74 -27.84 -4.56
CA ALA A 89 -7.68 -26.97 -4.05
C ALA A 89 -7.19 -27.40 -2.66
N ALA A 90 -8.10 -27.80 -1.77
CA ALA A 90 -7.76 -28.31 -0.45
C ALA A 90 -6.97 -29.63 -0.53
N GLN A 91 -7.38 -30.57 -1.38
CA GLN A 91 -6.67 -31.84 -1.58
C GLN A 91 -5.27 -31.63 -2.20
N ALA A 92 -5.15 -30.73 -3.17
CA ALA A 92 -3.85 -30.37 -3.76
C ALA A 92 -2.91 -29.77 -2.70
N ALA A 93 -3.42 -28.89 -1.84
CA ALA A 93 -2.64 -28.31 -0.76
C ALA A 93 -2.20 -29.36 0.27
N ASP A 94 -3.09 -30.28 0.68
CA ASP A 94 -2.81 -31.30 1.70
C ASP A 94 -1.82 -32.36 1.21
N SER A 95 -1.85 -32.68 -0.09
CA SER A 95 -0.87 -33.58 -0.74
C SER A 95 0.48 -32.94 -1.03
N GLY A 96 0.67 -31.66 -0.71
CA GLY A 96 1.90 -30.91 -0.99
C GLY A 96 2.07 -30.50 -2.46
N ASN A 97 1.09 -30.78 -3.32
CA ASN A 97 1.06 -30.42 -4.74
C ASN A 97 0.41 -29.06 -4.99
N GLY A 98 0.37 -28.19 -3.98
CA GLY A 98 -0.17 -26.84 -4.11
C GLY A 98 0.66 -26.00 -5.07
N GLU A 99 0.01 -25.33 -6.00
CA GLU A 99 0.67 -24.40 -6.91
C GLU A 99 0.93 -23.05 -6.24
N PHE A 100 2.14 -22.53 -6.38
CA PHE A 100 2.45 -21.16 -5.97
C PHE A 100 1.93 -20.17 -7.02
N LYS A 101 1.04 -19.26 -6.61
CA LYS A 101 0.43 -18.27 -7.50
C LYS A 101 0.77 -16.85 -7.04
N PRO A 102 1.82 -16.20 -7.57
CA PRO A 102 2.10 -14.80 -7.28
C PRO A 102 0.92 -13.89 -7.66
N GLY A 103 0.63 -12.87 -6.84
CA GLY A 103 -0.47 -11.94 -7.06
C GLY A 103 -0.54 -10.85 -5.98
N GLU A 104 -1.62 -10.07 -5.93
CA GLU A 104 -1.75 -8.95 -4.98
C GLU A 104 -1.57 -9.35 -3.52
N HIS A 105 -2.06 -10.54 -3.16
CA HIS A 105 -1.94 -11.10 -1.82
C HIS A 105 -0.48 -11.30 -1.36
N CYS A 106 0.49 -11.34 -2.30
CA CYS A 106 1.91 -11.41 -1.96
C CYS A 106 2.40 -10.22 -1.13
N ARG A 107 1.70 -9.07 -1.16
CA ARG A 107 2.02 -7.90 -0.32
C ARG A 107 2.05 -8.25 1.18
N TRP A 108 1.17 -9.14 1.61
CA TRP A 108 1.04 -9.55 3.01
C TRP A 108 1.65 -10.93 3.29
N CYS A 109 2.23 -11.59 2.28
CA CYS A 109 2.83 -12.90 2.43
C CYS A 109 4.12 -12.83 3.27
N ARG A 110 4.27 -13.74 4.25
CA ARG A 110 5.49 -13.83 5.08
C ARG A 110 6.72 -14.20 4.25
N ALA A 111 6.54 -15.04 3.23
CA ALA A 111 7.60 -15.46 2.32
C ALA A 111 7.85 -14.47 1.18
N LYS A 112 7.24 -13.28 1.17
CA LYS A 112 7.26 -12.34 0.04
C LYS A 112 8.67 -11.99 -0.46
N ALA A 113 9.68 -11.97 0.42
CA ALA A 113 11.06 -11.64 0.09
C ALA A 113 11.86 -12.82 -0.48
N ILE A 114 11.46 -14.06 -0.17
CA ILE A 114 12.22 -15.29 -0.47
C ILE A 114 11.44 -16.29 -1.34
N CYS A 115 10.23 -15.95 -1.78
CA CYS A 115 9.38 -16.83 -2.58
C CYS A 115 9.95 -17.01 -4.00
N ARG A 116 10.32 -18.25 -4.34
CA ARG A 116 10.85 -18.62 -5.67
C ARG A 116 9.88 -18.27 -6.80
N ALA A 117 8.61 -18.64 -6.67
CA ALA A 117 7.60 -18.36 -7.70
C ALA A 117 7.41 -16.85 -7.94
N ARG A 118 7.51 -16.03 -6.88
CA ARG A 118 7.47 -14.57 -7.02
C ARG A 118 8.72 -14.04 -7.72
N ALA A 119 9.90 -14.59 -7.41
CA ALA A 119 11.14 -14.25 -8.09
C ALA A 119 11.10 -14.61 -9.58
N GLU A 120 10.60 -15.80 -9.93
CA GLU A 120 10.45 -16.27 -11.31
C GLU A 120 9.45 -15.41 -12.09
N GLY A 121 8.29 -15.07 -11.52
CA GLY A 121 7.35 -14.14 -12.14
C GLY A 121 7.98 -12.78 -12.44
N ASN A 122 8.80 -12.25 -11.52
CA ASN A 122 9.53 -11.00 -11.70
C ASN A 122 10.70 -11.11 -12.70
N LEU A 123 11.36 -12.27 -12.80
CA LEU A 123 12.47 -12.49 -13.72
C LEU A 123 11.99 -12.77 -15.15
N ALA A 124 10.83 -13.41 -15.33
CA ALA A 124 10.21 -13.60 -16.64
C ALA A 124 9.90 -12.25 -17.32
N LEU A 125 9.57 -11.21 -16.53
CA LEU A 125 9.43 -9.84 -17.00
C LEU A 125 10.75 -9.25 -17.54
N ALA A 126 11.89 -9.65 -16.98
CA ALA A 126 13.21 -9.24 -17.46
C ALA A 126 13.64 -9.98 -18.74
N GLN A 127 13.03 -11.14 -19.05
CA GLN A 127 13.33 -11.96 -20.23
C GLN A 127 12.59 -11.53 -21.51
N LEU A 128 11.76 -10.49 -21.46
CA LEU A 128 11.13 -9.87 -22.64
C LEU A 128 12.14 -9.04 -23.48
N GLU A 129 13.41 -9.45 -23.50
CA GLU A 129 14.43 -8.96 -24.43
C GLU A 129 14.29 -9.64 -25.79
N PHE A 130 13.42 -9.10 -26.65
CA PHE A 130 13.59 -9.21 -28.10
C PHE A 130 13.88 -7.81 -28.64
N LYS A 131 14.99 -7.67 -29.39
CA LYS A 131 15.57 -6.43 -29.97
C LYS A 131 14.58 -5.26 -30.00
N LYS A 132 14.64 -4.40 -28.98
CA LYS A 132 13.88 -3.16 -28.92
C LYS A 132 14.47 -2.12 -29.87
N ALA A 133 13.60 -1.26 -30.40
CA ALA A 133 14.00 -0.05 -31.11
C ALA A 133 15.00 0.75 -30.26
N PRO A 134 15.88 1.57 -30.87
CA PRO A 134 16.89 2.33 -30.12
C PRO A 134 16.30 3.31 -29.09
N GLU A 135 15.02 3.65 -29.22
CA GLU A 135 14.29 4.54 -28.32
C GLU A 135 13.14 3.78 -27.65
N LEU A 136 12.88 4.09 -26.38
CA LEU A 136 11.78 3.50 -25.59
C LEU A 136 10.45 4.16 -25.97
N ALA A 137 9.43 3.37 -26.25
CA ALA A 137 8.08 3.89 -26.40
C ALA A 137 7.53 4.41 -25.05
N PRO A 138 6.63 5.41 -25.03
CA PRO A 138 6.05 5.96 -23.80
C PRO A 138 5.42 4.91 -22.87
N GLU A 139 4.80 3.88 -23.44
CA GLU A 139 4.20 2.78 -22.70
C GLU A 139 5.27 1.94 -21.99
N GLU A 140 6.41 1.71 -22.65
CA GLU A 140 7.57 1.03 -22.05
C GLU A 140 8.17 1.86 -20.93
N ILE A 141 8.24 3.19 -21.09
CA ILE A 141 8.70 4.11 -20.04
C ILE A 141 7.78 4.05 -18.82
N ALA A 142 6.46 4.08 -19.02
CA ALA A 142 5.49 3.98 -17.93
C ALA A 142 5.63 2.65 -17.18
N GLU A 143 5.74 1.55 -17.91
CA GLU A 143 5.91 0.21 -17.36
C GLU A 143 7.25 0.04 -16.61
N ILE A 144 8.35 0.58 -17.16
CA ILE A 144 9.67 0.58 -16.51
C ILE A 144 9.64 1.42 -15.22
N LEU A 145 8.96 2.57 -15.22
CA LEU A 145 8.87 3.42 -14.04
C LEU A 145 8.03 2.78 -12.93
N GLU A 146 6.95 2.10 -13.29
CA GLU A 146 6.11 1.38 -12.33
C GLU A 146 6.90 0.21 -11.71
N LYS A 147 7.47 -0.66 -12.53
CA LYS A 147 8.28 -1.81 -12.07
C LYS A 147 9.56 -1.37 -11.37
N GLY A 148 10.17 -0.28 -11.81
CA GLY A 148 11.39 0.28 -11.24
C GLY A 148 11.19 0.76 -9.81
N LYS A 149 10.02 1.32 -9.49
CA LYS A 149 9.66 1.68 -8.11
C LYS A 149 9.59 0.45 -7.21
N ASP A 150 8.98 -0.63 -7.68
CA ASP A 150 8.91 -1.90 -6.95
C ASP A 150 10.28 -2.55 -6.77
N LEU A 151 11.11 -2.53 -7.81
CA LEU A 151 12.49 -3.01 -7.75
C LEU A 151 13.32 -2.20 -6.75
N ALA A 152 13.23 -0.86 -6.78
CA ALA A 152 13.95 0.00 -5.85
C ALA A 152 13.51 -0.23 -4.39
N ALA A 153 12.20 -0.40 -4.16
CA ALA A 153 11.69 -0.75 -2.85
C ALA A 153 12.21 -2.11 -2.37
N TRP A 154 12.23 -3.12 -3.25
CA TRP A 154 12.77 -4.44 -2.92
C TRP A 154 14.27 -4.42 -2.63
N VAL A 155 15.07 -3.68 -3.40
CA VAL A 155 16.50 -3.48 -3.13
C VAL A 155 16.69 -2.86 -1.74
N LYS A 156 15.89 -1.86 -1.37
CA LYS A 156 15.94 -1.26 -0.03
C LYS A 156 15.59 -2.26 1.07
N ASP A 157 14.56 -3.08 0.88
CA ASP A 157 14.20 -4.14 1.84
C ASP A 157 15.37 -5.15 2.03
N LEU A 158 16.08 -5.49 0.95
CA LEU A 158 17.27 -6.36 1.00
C LEU A 158 18.43 -5.72 1.75
N GLU A 159 18.68 -4.43 1.52
CA GLU A 159 19.72 -3.67 2.24
C GLU A 159 19.44 -3.60 3.75
N GLU A 160 18.17 -3.36 4.13
CA GLU A 160 17.74 -3.32 5.53
C GLU A 160 17.91 -4.69 6.21
N TRP A 161 17.50 -5.76 5.53
CA TRP A 161 17.68 -7.13 6.01
C TRP A 161 19.16 -7.51 6.15
N ALA A 162 19.97 -7.29 5.12
CA ALA A 162 21.41 -7.62 5.14
C ALA A 162 22.14 -6.83 6.23
N SER A 163 21.79 -5.56 6.42
CA SER A 163 22.31 -4.73 7.50
C SER A 163 21.93 -5.26 8.88
N ALA A 164 20.72 -5.79 9.06
CA ALA A 164 20.28 -6.39 10.32
C ALA A 164 21.05 -7.68 10.64
N GLN A 165 21.26 -8.57 9.66
CA GLN A 165 22.05 -9.79 9.83
C GLN A 165 23.50 -9.47 10.24
N LEU A 166 24.14 -8.55 9.52
CA LEU A 166 25.52 -8.13 9.83
C LEU A 166 25.63 -7.47 11.22
N LYS A 167 24.60 -6.76 11.69
CA LYS A 167 24.54 -6.21 13.07
C LYS A 167 24.36 -7.30 14.14
N ALA A 168 23.69 -8.40 13.80
CA ALA A 168 23.50 -9.54 14.69
C ALA A 168 24.73 -10.47 14.76
N GLY A 169 25.77 -10.21 13.95
CA GLY A 169 26.99 -11.01 13.90
C GLY A 169 26.97 -12.13 12.84
N GLU A 170 25.90 -12.23 12.05
CA GLU A 170 25.78 -13.20 10.97
C GLU A 170 26.49 -12.71 9.69
N ALA A 171 27.01 -13.65 8.90
CA ALA A 171 27.72 -13.32 7.66
C ALA A 171 26.77 -13.21 6.46
N VAL A 172 26.91 -12.12 5.68
CA VAL A 172 26.28 -11.98 4.36
C VAL A 172 27.39 -11.92 3.30
N PRO A 173 27.57 -12.96 2.46
CA PRO A 173 28.66 -13.02 1.50
C PRO A 173 28.72 -11.78 0.58
N GLY A 174 29.92 -11.22 0.43
CA GLY A 174 30.16 -10.05 -0.41
C GLY A 174 29.80 -8.69 0.21
N LEU A 175 29.21 -8.65 1.40
CA LEU A 175 28.79 -7.41 2.08
C LEU A 175 29.44 -7.30 3.47
N LYS A 176 29.73 -6.06 3.89
CA LYS A 176 30.22 -5.74 5.23
C LYS A 176 29.63 -4.41 5.71
N LEU A 177 29.46 -4.26 7.01
CA LEU A 177 29.20 -2.96 7.62
C LEU A 177 30.52 -2.24 7.89
N VAL A 178 30.54 -0.95 7.61
CA VAL A 178 31.65 -0.04 7.96
C VAL A 178 31.10 1.05 8.88
N ALA A 179 31.95 1.59 9.75
CA ALA A 179 31.55 2.72 10.58
C ALA A 179 31.15 3.91 9.69
N GLY A 180 29.96 4.46 9.92
CA GLY A 180 29.57 5.72 9.32
C GLY A 180 30.51 6.85 9.75
N ARG A 181 30.61 7.92 8.97
CA ARG A 181 31.34 9.12 9.39
C ARG A 181 30.71 9.66 10.69
N GLY A 182 31.47 9.64 11.78
CA GLY A 182 31.06 10.26 13.03
C GLY A 182 30.79 11.74 12.82
N ARG A 183 29.58 12.20 13.18
CA ARG A 183 29.22 13.61 13.13
C ARG A 183 29.68 14.26 14.44
N ARG A 184 30.50 15.32 14.34
CA ARG A 184 30.79 16.17 15.51
C ARG A 184 29.55 17.03 15.77
N THR A 185 29.03 16.94 16.98
CA THR A 185 27.94 17.77 17.48
C THR A 185 28.37 18.35 18.82
N PHE A 186 27.97 19.57 19.14
CA PHE A 186 28.18 20.11 20.47
C PHE A 186 27.37 19.29 21.47
N SER A 187 28.01 18.85 22.55
CA SER A 187 27.33 18.16 23.67
C SER A 187 26.37 19.10 24.40
N ASP A 188 26.71 20.39 24.41
CA ASP A 188 25.87 21.48 24.89
C ASP A 188 26.00 22.64 23.89
N PRO A 189 25.06 22.73 22.92
CA PRO A 189 25.08 23.79 21.91
C PRO A 189 24.99 25.20 22.49
N GLU A 190 24.30 25.37 23.63
CA GLU A 190 24.09 26.69 24.23
C GLU A 190 25.34 27.15 24.97
N ALA A 191 25.94 26.29 25.80
CA ALA A 191 27.23 26.57 26.44
C ALA A 191 28.34 26.77 25.39
N ALA A 192 28.34 25.99 24.30
CA ALA A 192 29.28 26.16 23.20
C ALA A 192 29.08 27.51 22.49
N ALA A 193 27.84 27.91 22.23
CA ALA A 193 27.54 29.20 21.60
C ALA A 193 27.92 30.38 22.51
N THR A 194 27.59 30.34 23.80
CA THR A 194 28.00 31.36 24.77
C THR A 194 29.52 31.47 24.86
N THR A 195 30.23 30.34 24.94
CA THR A 195 31.70 30.31 25.01
C THR A 195 32.32 30.88 23.73
N ALA A 196 31.77 30.56 22.57
CA ALA A 196 32.20 31.11 21.29
C ALA A 196 31.95 32.62 21.19
N THR A 197 30.80 33.11 21.68
CA THR A 197 30.50 34.56 21.76
C THR A 197 31.46 35.29 22.70
N LEU A 198 31.76 34.73 23.88
CA LEU A 198 32.76 35.29 24.80
C LEU A 198 34.17 35.33 24.20
N ALA A 199 34.49 34.35 23.33
CA ALA A 199 35.74 34.32 22.57
C ALA A 199 35.75 35.24 21.34
N GLY A 200 34.69 36.05 21.13
CA GLY A 200 34.60 37.03 20.05
C GLY A 200 34.07 36.50 18.72
N PHE A 201 33.50 35.29 18.69
CA PHE A 201 32.90 34.71 17.49
C PHE A 201 31.38 34.81 17.53
N ASP A 202 30.76 35.21 16.41
CA ASP A 202 29.30 35.14 16.28
C ASP A 202 28.87 33.67 16.20
N ALA A 203 28.18 33.22 17.24
CA ALA A 203 27.81 31.84 17.46
C ALA A 203 26.31 31.58 17.31
N PHE A 204 25.52 32.61 17.00
CA PHE A 204 24.07 32.53 16.89
C PHE A 204 23.60 32.94 15.49
N GLU A 205 23.03 31.99 14.75
CA GLU A 205 22.38 32.32 13.48
C GLU A 205 21.03 33.01 13.73
N GLN A 206 20.90 34.29 13.39
CA GLN A 206 19.58 34.94 13.30
C GLN A 206 18.89 34.57 11.99
N LYS A 207 17.98 33.59 12.04
CA LYS A 207 17.14 33.23 10.89
C LYS A 207 15.79 33.94 10.94
N PRO A 208 15.33 34.52 9.82
CA PRO A 208 13.97 34.99 9.68
C PRO A 208 12.97 33.90 10.06
N ARG A 209 11.87 34.28 10.71
CA ARG A 209 10.78 33.35 11.00
C ARG A 209 10.20 32.82 9.70
N SER A 210 9.83 31.54 9.70
CA SER A 210 9.17 30.93 8.55
C SER A 210 7.84 31.62 8.25
N LEU A 211 7.42 31.56 6.98
CA LEU A 211 6.16 32.13 6.50
C LEU A 211 4.98 31.69 7.37
N SER A 212 4.88 30.38 7.66
CA SER A 212 3.80 29.81 8.47
C SER A 212 3.82 30.28 9.93
N ALA A 213 5.01 30.49 10.52
CA ALA A 213 5.13 31.02 11.87
C ALA A 213 4.69 32.49 11.96
N LEU A 214 5.01 33.30 10.95
CA LEU A 214 4.56 34.69 10.86
C LEU A 214 3.06 34.78 10.56
N GLU A 215 2.54 33.96 9.64
CA GLU A 215 1.11 33.90 9.32
C GLU A 215 0.27 33.49 10.53
N LYS A 216 0.73 32.52 11.31
CA LYS A 216 0.07 32.09 12.56
C LYS A 216 0.10 33.18 13.63
N ALA A 217 1.21 33.91 13.77
CA ALA A 217 1.35 34.95 14.78
C ALA A 217 0.57 36.23 14.46
N MET A 218 0.52 36.62 13.19
CA MET A 218 -0.12 37.86 12.73
C MET A 218 -1.61 37.66 12.39
N GLY A 219 -2.02 36.42 12.10
CA GLY A 219 -3.32 36.08 11.54
C GLY A 219 -3.39 36.37 10.04
N LYS A 220 -4.12 35.52 9.29
CA LYS A 220 -4.15 35.52 7.81
C LYS A 220 -4.41 36.90 7.19
N LYS A 221 -5.33 37.68 7.77
CA LYS A 221 -5.72 39.00 7.24
C LYS A 221 -4.57 40.02 7.31
N LYS A 222 -3.99 40.24 8.49
CA LYS A 222 -2.84 41.14 8.68
C LYS A 222 -1.58 40.64 7.97
N PHE A 223 -1.38 39.33 7.93
CA PHE A 223 -0.28 38.73 7.19
C PHE A 223 -0.37 39.05 5.69
N SER A 224 -1.55 38.89 5.09
CA SER A 224 -1.77 39.23 3.68
C SER A 224 -1.65 40.72 3.39
N GLU A 225 -2.13 41.58 4.28
CA GLU A 225 -2.05 43.05 4.13
C GLU A 225 -0.60 43.57 4.21
N ILE A 226 0.21 43.04 5.14
CA ILE A 226 1.55 43.57 5.43
C ILE A 226 2.64 42.85 4.65
N LEU A 227 2.56 41.53 4.55
CA LEU A 227 3.62 40.69 3.98
C LEU A 227 3.24 40.06 2.64
N GLY A 228 2.00 40.22 2.18
CA GLY A 228 1.51 39.62 0.94
C GLY A 228 2.31 40.00 -0.30
N CYS A 229 2.85 41.22 -0.37
CA CYS A 229 3.72 41.66 -1.47
C CYS A 229 5.08 40.94 -1.52
N PHE A 230 5.48 40.25 -0.44
CA PHE A 230 6.69 39.44 -0.37
C PHE A 230 6.43 37.93 -0.53
N VAL A 231 5.17 37.52 -0.75
CA VAL A 231 4.81 36.12 -0.96
C VAL A 231 4.63 35.85 -2.44
N THR A 232 5.55 35.09 -3.02
CA THR A 232 5.38 34.52 -4.35
C THR A 232 4.85 33.10 -4.25
N LYS A 233 3.73 32.83 -4.92
CA LYS A 233 3.21 31.47 -5.07
C LYS A 233 3.75 30.93 -6.39
N THR A 234 4.80 30.14 -6.34
CA THR A 234 5.19 29.32 -7.49
C THR A 234 4.22 28.15 -7.57
N THR A 235 3.65 27.92 -8.75
CA THR A 235 2.97 26.66 -9.04
C THR A 235 4.04 25.57 -8.95
N GLY A 236 3.89 24.62 -8.03
CA GLY A 236 4.84 23.52 -7.90
C GLY A 236 4.95 22.78 -9.23
N GLU A 237 6.17 22.33 -9.56
CA GLU A 237 6.39 21.54 -10.78
C GLU A 237 5.47 20.31 -10.79
N PRO A 238 4.92 19.93 -11.96
CA PRO A 238 4.11 18.72 -12.09
C PRO A 238 4.87 17.52 -11.54
N GLN A 239 4.25 16.77 -10.63
CA GLN A 239 4.83 15.55 -10.07
C GLN A 239 4.42 14.34 -10.89
N LEU A 240 5.41 13.52 -11.27
CA LEU A 240 5.17 12.26 -11.95
C LEU A 240 4.58 11.22 -10.99
N VAL A 241 3.32 10.85 -11.22
CA VAL A 241 2.54 9.93 -10.39
C VAL A 241 1.91 8.84 -11.26
N ALA A 242 1.47 7.73 -10.67
CA ALA A 242 0.81 6.66 -11.41
C ALA A 242 -0.57 7.13 -11.94
N ALA A 243 -1.06 6.56 -13.04
CA ALA A 243 -2.36 6.92 -13.60
C ALA A 243 -3.55 6.59 -12.67
N SER A 244 -3.35 5.68 -11.72
CA SER A 244 -4.32 5.35 -10.66
C SER A 244 -4.35 6.37 -9.51
N ASP A 245 -3.47 7.39 -9.51
CA ASP A 245 -3.49 8.44 -8.50
C ASP A 245 -4.80 9.25 -8.64
N PRO A 246 -5.55 9.48 -7.54
CA PRO A 246 -6.85 10.14 -7.61
C PRO A 246 -6.77 11.63 -7.94
N ARG A 247 -5.57 12.23 -7.95
CA ARG A 247 -5.37 13.64 -8.31
C ARG A 247 -5.54 13.83 -9.80
N GLN A 248 -6.18 14.94 -10.18
CA GLN A 248 -6.42 15.28 -11.59
C GLN A 248 -5.09 15.38 -12.35
N ALA A 249 -5.05 14.78 -13.54
CA ALA A 249 -3.91 14.86 -14.44
C ALA A 249 -3.57 16.32 -14.76
N TRP A 250 -2.27 16.62 -14.83
CA TRP A 250 -1.81 17.96 -15.18
C TRP A 250 -2.03 18.21 -16.67
N ASN A 251 -2.73 19.29 -17.01
CA ASN A 251 -2.94 19.71 -18.40
C ASN A 251 -1.77 20.59 -18.86
N PRO A 252 -1.02 20.20 -19.90
CA PRO A 252 0.02 21.05 -20.47
C PRO A 252 -0.58 22.29 -21.13
N VAL A 253 0.14 23.41 -21.02
CA VAL A 253 -0.12 24.59 -21.84
C VAL A 253 0.47 24.32 -23.22
N THR A 254 -0.38 24.05 -24.22
CA THR A 254 0.03 24.00 -25.64
C THR A 254 -0.15 25.38 -26.27
N PRO A 255 0.53 25.68 -27.39
CA PRO A 255 0.30 26.92 -28.14
C PRO A 255 -1.18 27.17 -28.46
N GLU A 256 -1.97 26.13 -28.78
CA GLU A 256 -3.42 26.30 -29.02
C GLU A 256 -4.22 26.69 -27.77
N SER A 257 -3.74 26.30 -26.58
CA SER A 257 -4.38 26.64 -25.29
C SER A 257 -4.08 28.07 -24.80
N GLU A 258 -3.07 28.75 -25.37
CA GLU A 258 -2.80 30.17 -25.12
C GLU A 258 -3.68 31.09 -25.98
N PHE A 259 -3.98 30.70 -27.23
CA PHE A 259 -4.81 31.51 -28.14
C PHE A 259 -6.32 31.46 -27.87
N THR A 260 -6.79 30.54 -27.01
CA THR A 260 -8.21 30.39 -26.65
C THR A 260 -8.61 31.10 -25.35
N LYS A 261 -7.67 31.74 -24.65
CA LYS A 261 -8.01 32.69 -23.58
C LYS A 261 -8.28 34.06 -24.21
N GLU A 262 -9.48 34.23 -24.76
CA GLU A 262 -10.01 35.55 -25.12
C GLU A 262 -10.09 36.46 -23.87
N ASN A 263 -9.80 37.74 -24.10
CA ASN A 263 -9.89 38.86 -23.14
C ASN A 263 -11.29 39.00 -22.54
#